data_AF-A0A4Q1HEV5-F1
#
_entry.id   AF-A0A4Q1HEV5-F1
#
_cell.length_a   1.000
_cell.length_b   1.000
_cell.length_c   1.000
_cell.angle_alpha   90.00
_cell.angle_beta   90.00
_cell.angle_gamma   90.00
#
_symmetry.space_group_name_H-M   'P 1'
#
loop_
_entity.id
_entity.type
_entity.pdbx_description
1 polymer ?
#
loop_
_entity_poly.entity_id
_entity_poly.type
_entity_poly.pdbx_seq_one_letter_code
_entity_poly.pdbx_strand_id
1 'polypeptide(L)'
;MTKTMKRTSGLLILLLMLGGGWLEISWYIGKRAQRASQQWVEDADRRLHAAVPGIPLSIEPVSYERGLLSSHARYALRLRLPEVTDVPAPPSSGQDLAWASVDINHGPYPLRPANSLDGKPGARGGALFASSRVVIEIKGAPALAAALDIPQPMPLATIDARVDYAGGATVQWRMPPWRSGTQGPYVNWHGATGQGRLEPDGAMHMTARAEGLTAGTSTTVAENAATESTAAESTATEGTATEGTATESTATEGTATATSALTGLTLKLELAAGDFVLRPGTVDIEIARWRDTFLDDEGKAQSWEARDLHWHSEVTQDSGGQDLRAAYRLGALRIGARALGQGSGRLALTHLDGDALTRAWDNARLLASALVLGQVAPDAVSEAVTNLSRAALALLDHQPRLALEAVTWQPPHGDQATLDMALRMGPAPDHALNISPLWAVLDRMRDFEFKAHVPGALLGDLPGLRAPLLETGFFADDGTGLAAALHAAEDRATINGVEMPTTQWLARYAGTRPAPGPLPQSPAMPTMPARP
;
A
#
# COMPACT_ATOMS: atom_id res chain seq x y z
N MET A 1 71.36 -8.12 -41.87
CA MET A 1 70.28 -8.52 -42.80
C MET A 1 70.18 -10.03 -42.73
N THR A 2 69.10 -10.73 -42.37
CA THR A 2 67.67 -10.47 -42.10
C THR A 2 67.29 -11.38 -40.94
N LYS A 3 66.75 -10.85 -39.84
CA LYS A 3 66.20 -11.69 -38.75
C LYS A 3 64.68 -11.53 -38.73
N THR A 4 64.04 -12.56 -39.23
CA THR A 4 62.61 -12.79 -39.29
C THR A 4 62.02 -13.08 -37.91
N MET A 5 60.85 -12.46 -37.71
CA MET A 5 59.70 -12.89 -36.92
C MET A 5 59.88 -13.19 -35.42
N LYS A 6 59.06 -12.49 -34.62
CA LYS A 6 57.85 -13.12 -34.07
C LYS A 6 56.85 -12.06 -33.56
N ARG A 7 55.75 -11.95 -34.31
CA ARG A 7 54.44 -11.44 -33.85
C ARG A 7 53.96 -12.40 -32.74
N THR A 8 54.28 -12.13 -31.49
CA THR A 8 53.70 -12.87 -30.34
C THR A 8 53.67 -12.10 -29.02
N SER A 9 54.36 -10.97 -28.88
CA SER A 9 54.40 -10.24 -27.59
C SER A 9 53.19 -9.33 -27.34
N GLY A 10 52.48 -8.89 -28.40
CA GLY A 10 51.29 -8.03 -28.26
C GLY A 10 50.02 -8.75 -27.83
N LEU A 11 49.89 -10.05 -28.15
CA LEU A 11 48.70 -10.83 -27.79
C LEU A 11 48.75 -11.33 -26.34
N LEU A 12 49.95 -11.60 -25.81
CA LEU A 12 50.14 -12.01 -24.41
C LEU A 12 49.95 -10.85 -23.42
N ILE A 13 50.31 -9.60 -23.81
CA ILE A 13 50.08 -8.39 -23.00
C ILE A 13 48.60 -7.96 -23.05
N LEU A 14 47.92 -8.18 -24.18
CA LEU A 14 46.46 -8.00 -24.30
C LEU A 14 45.68 -9.11 -23.56
N LEU A 15 46.17 -10.36 -23.55
CA LEU A 15 45.62 -11.45 -22.72
C LEU A 15 45.88 -11.23 -21.22
N LEU A 16 47.03 -10.66 -20.84
CA LEU A 16 47.36 -10.31 -19.45
C LEU A 16 46.53 -9.11 -18.95
N MET A 17 46.20 -8.14 -19.83
CA MET A 17 45.25 -7.06 -19.50
C MET A 17 43.78 -7.51 -19.50
N LEU A 18 43.42 -8.55 -20.25
CA LEU A 18 42.10 -9.19 -20.20
C LEU A 18 41.88 -10.05 -18.94
N GLY A 19 42.95 -10.50 -18.28
CA GLY A 19 42.88 -11.37 -17.09
C GLY A 19 43.16 -10.71 -15.75
N GLY A 20 43.94 -9.61 -15.69
CA GLY A 20 44.37 -9.00 -14.42
C GLY A 20 43.60 -7.75 -13.97
N GLY A 21 43.17 -6.89 -14.91
CA GLY A 21 42.50 -5.62 -14.58
C GLY A 21 41.05 -5.78 -14.09
N TRP A 22 40.36 -6.83 -14.54
CA TRP A 22 39.01 -7.17 -14.06
C TRP A 22 39.01 -7.70 -12.63
N LEU A 23 40.11 -8.30 -12.19
CA LEU A 23 40.23 -8.79 -10.81
C LEU A 23 40.20 -7.64 -9.82
N GLU A 24 40.87 -6.53 -10.12
CA GLU A 24 40.93 -5.35 -9.25
C GLU A 24 39.64 -4.52 -9.29
N ILE A 25 39.00 -4.39 -10.46
CA ILE A 25 37.70 -3.70 -10.60
C ILE A 25 36.57 -4.51 -9.97
N SER A 26 36.48 -5.82 -10.21
CA SER A 26 35.46 -6.67 -9.59
C SER A 26 35.74 -6.92 -8.10
N TRP A 27 37.00 -6.89 -7.65
CA TRP A 27 37.34 -6.86 -6.22
C TRP A 27 37.04 -5.50 -5.57
N TYR A 28 37.26 -4.38 -6.26
CA TYR A 28 36.87 -3.04 -5.81
C TYR A 28 35.35 -2.89 -5.75
N ILE A 29 34.63 -3.35 -6.78
CA ILE A 29 33.16 -3.45 -6.81
C ILE A 29 32.70 -4.42 -5.74
N GLY A 30 33.37 -5.55 -5.50
CA GLY A 30 33.06 -6.49 -4.42
C GLY A 30 33.27 -5.90 -3.02
N LYS A 31 34.32 -5.09 -2.82
CA LYS A 31 34.56 -4.36 -1.57
C LYS A 31 33.56 -3.21 -1.38
N ARG A 32 33.21 -2.52 -2.46
CA ARG A 32 32.15 -1.49 -2.47
C ARG A 32 30.78 -2.13 -2.28
N ALA A 33 30.52 -3.32 -2.81
CA ALA A 33 29.30 -4.10 -2.64
C ALA A 33 29.20 -4.67 -1.22
N GLN A 34 30.31 -5.02 -0.57
CA GLN A 34 30.30 -5.38 0.84
C GLN A 34 29.95 -4.18 1.73
N ARG A 35 30.58 -3.02 1.51
CA ARG A 35 30.24 -1.79 2.25
C ARG A 35 28.82 -1.31 1.94
N ALA A 36 28.44 -1.32 0.67
CA ALA A 36 27.10 -0.98 0.21
C ALA A 36 26.07 -2.00 0.70
N SER A 37 26.43 -3.26 0.88
CA SER A 37 25.56 -4.26 1.50
C SER A 37 25.33 -3.96 2.97
N GLN A 38 26.36 -3.56 3.72
CA GLN A 38 26.20 -3.19 5.13
C GLN A 38 25.29 -1.95 5.26
N GLN A 39 25.57 -0.93 4.45
CA GLN A 39 24.71 0.28 4.36
C GLN A 39 23.30 -0.05 3.88
N TRP A 40 23.15 -0.96 2.92
CA TRP A 40 21.84 -1.38 2.41
C TRP A 40 21.05 -2.16 3.46
N VAL A 41 21.71 -2.98 4.28
CA VAL A 41 21.05 -3.64 5.42
C VAL A 41 20.60 -2.59 6.43
N GLU A 42 21.43 -1.62 6.80
CA GLU A 42 21.03 -0.52 7.68
C GLU A 42 19.85 0.29 7.09
N ASP A 43 19.89 0.59 5.79
CA ASP A 43 18.82 1.28 5.09
C ASP A 43 17.55 0.45 4.99
N ALA A 44 17.67 -0.85 4.70
CA ALA A 44 16.57 -1.79 4.62
C ALA A 44 15.96 -2.01 6.00
N ASP A 45 16.77 -2.05 7.05
CA ASP A 45 16.33 -2.15 8.43
C ASP A 45 15.60 -0.87 8.84
N ARG A 46 16.14 0.32 8.52
CA ARG A 46 15.41 1.60 8.72
C ARG A 46 14.09 1.64 7.98
N ARG A 47 14.06 1.18 6.72
CA ARG A 47 12.83 1.09 5.92
C ARG A 47 11.86 0.06 6.47
N LEU A 48 12.34 -1.07 6.99
CA LEU A 48 11.53 -2.11 7.61
C LEU A 48 10.89 -1.61 8.90
N HIS A 49 11.68 -0.94 9.75
CA HIS A 49 11.18 -0.27 10.96
C HIS A 49 10.18 0.84 10.61
N ALA A 50 10.39 1.57 9.50
CA ALA A 50 9.45 2.58 9.03
C ALA A 50 8.16 1.99 8.42
N ALA A 51 8.25 0.82 7.78
CA ALA A 51 7.13 0.16 7.10
C ALA A 51 6.27 -0.69 8.03
N VAL A 52 6.88 -1.34 9.02
CA VAL A 52 6.21 -2.17 10.02
C VAL A 52 6.58 -1.66 11.41
N PRO A 53 6.16 -0.43 11.75
CA PRO A 53 6.48 0.13 13.03
C PRO A 53 5.93 -0.76 14.15
N GLY A 54 6.84 -1.23 14.99
CA GLY A 54 6.49 -1.83 16.26
C GLY A 54 6.45 -3.33 16.37
N ILE A 55 6.61 -4.00 15.25
CA ILE A 55 7.12 -5.36 15.31
C ILE A 55 8.65 -5.19 15.35
N PRO A 56 9.35 -5.65 16.40
CA PRO A 56 10.80 -5.50 16.55
C PRO A 56 11.53 -6.44 15.59
N LEU A 57 11.34 -6.20 14.29
CA LEU A 57 11.97 -6.93 13.20
C LEU A 57 13.31 -6.30 12.90
N SER A 58 14.35 -7.13 12.80
CA SER A 58 15.66 -6.68 12.36
C SER A 58 16.19 -7.58 11.25
N ILE A 59 16.83 -6.96 10.26
CA ILE A 59 17.61 -7.68 9.25
C ILE A 59 19.06 -7.74 9.72
N GLU A 60 19.56 -8.95 9.98
CA GLU A 60 20.93 -9.15 10.46
C GLU A 60 21.79 -9.87 9.41
N PRO A 61 23.03 -9.41 9.18
CA PRO A 61 23.98 -10.14 8.34
C PRO A 61 24.46 -11.42 9.05
N VAL A 62 24.38 -12.56 8.36
CA VAL A 62 24.84 -13.87 8.86
C VAL A 62 26.23 -14.19 8.32
N SER A 63 26.42 -14.06 7.00
CA SER A 63 27.72 -14.26 6.36
C SER A 63 27.86 -13.44 5.09
N TYR A 64 29.11 -13.16 4.71
CA TYR A 64 29.44 -12.53 3.43
C TYR A 64 30.74 -13.14 2.89
N GLU A 65 30.61 -13.94 1.83
CA GLU A 65 31.71 -14.57 1.12
C GLU A 65 32.01 -13.75 -0.13
N ARG A 66 33.11 -13.01 -0.10
CA ARG A 66 33.57 -12.23 -1.25
C ARG A 66 34.39 -13.10 -2.18
N GLY A 67 33.84 -13.40 -3.34
CA GLY A 67 34.60 -13.91 -4.48
C GLY A 67 35.10 -12.79 -5.38
N LEU A 68 35.69 -13.21 -6.48
CA LEU A 68 36.35 -12.34 -7.44
C LEU A 68 35.37 -11.63 -8.38
N LEU A 69 34.45 -12.40 -8.98
CA LEU A 69 33.40 -11.93 -9.89
C LEU A 69 32.00 -12.06 -9.30
N SER A 70 31.88 -12.77 -8.17
CA SER A 70 30.64 -13.00 -7.47
C SER A 70 30.85 -12.86 -5.96
N SER A 71 29.84 -12.40 -5.25
CA SER A 71 29.75 -12.52 -3.79
C SER A 71 28.52 -13.33 -3.42
N HIS A 72 28.61 -14.07 -2.33
CA HIS A 72 27.47 -14.70 -1.70
C HIS A 72 27.27 -14.08 -0.32
N ALA A 73 26.05 -13.68 0.01
CA ALA A 73 25.71 -13.13 1.32
C ALA A 73 24.49 -13.84 1.89
N ARG A 74 24.44 -13.96 3.21
CA ARG A 74 23.29 -14.51 3.93
C ARG A 74 22.83 -13.50 4.97
N TYR A 75 21.53 -13.30 5.05
CA TYR A 75 20.87 -12.45 6.04
C TYR A 75 19.77 -13.23 6.75
N ALA A 76 19.47 -12.85 7.99
CA ALA A 76 18.36 -13.36 8.76
C ALA A 76 17.38 -12.22 9.06
N LEU A 77 16.08 -12.47 8.84
CA LEU A 77 15.01 -11.65 9.38
C LEU A 77 14.67 -12.19 10.76
N ARG A 78 14.83 -11.36 11.79
CA ARG A 78 14.65 -11.74 13.20
C ARG A 78 13.54 -10.94 13.86
N LEU A 79 12.73 -11.62 14.66
CA LEU A 79 11.81 -10.99 15.60
C LEU A 79 12.49 -10.91 16.97
N ARG A 80 12.80 -9.70 17.45
CA ARG A 80 13.40 -9.46 18.77
C ARG A 80 12.32 -9.16 19.80
N LEU A 81 11.89 -10.16 20.55
CA LEU A 81 10.88 -9.93 21.59
C LEU A 81 11.38 -8.91 22.64
N PRO A 82 10.52 -8.00 23.15
CA PRO A 82 10.91 -7.06 24.19
C PRO A 82 11.46 -7.79 25.41
N GLU A 83 12.50 -7.22 26.03
CA GLU A 83 13.02 -7.72 27.31
C GLU A 83 11.90 -7.59 28.35
N VAL A 84 11.45 -8.71 28.90
CA VAL A 84 10.53 -8.70 30.05
C VAL A 84 11.38 -8.34 31.28
N THR A 85 11.05 -7.23 31.93
CA THR A 85 11.70 -6.79 33.17
C THR A 85 11.71 -7.94 34.18
N ASP A 86 12.88 -8.19 34.78
CA ASP A 86 13.21 -9.26 35.76
C ASP A 86 13.46 -10.69 35.23
N VAL A 87 13.61 -10.89 33.92
CA VAL A 87 14.26 -12.11 33.38
C VAL A 87 15.39 -11.70 32.45
N PRO A 88 16.67 -12.01 32.76
CA PRO A 88 17.77 -11.75 31.83
C PRO A 88 17.48 -12.53 30.54
N ALA A 89 17.17 -11.81 29.46
CA ALA A 89 17.06 -12.44 28.16
C ALA A 89 18.46 -12.92 27.75
N PRO A 90 18.62 -14.17 27.28
CA PRO A 90 19.91 -14.60 26.74
C PRO A 90 20.31 -13.66 25.59
N PRO A 91 21.61 -13.44 25.34
CA PRO A 91 22.14 -12.52 24.33
C PRO A 91 21.79 -12.90 22.86
N SER A 92 20.81 -13.77 22.65
CA SER A 92 20.31 -14.29 21.39
C SER A 92 18.78 -14.43 21.36
N SER A 93 18.03 -13.59 22.09
CA SER A 93 16.58 -13.68 22.28
C SER A 93 15.71 -13.40 21.03
N GLY A 94 16.32 -13.25 19.85
CA GLY A 94 15.60 -13.09 18.59
C GLY A 94 15.24 -14.44 17.94
N GLN A 95 13.98 -14.61 17.52
CA GLN A 95 13.57 -15.76 16.71
C GLN A 95 13.78 -15.45 15.23
N ASP A 96 14.54 -16.31 14.53
CA ASP A 96 14.65 -16.23 13.07
C ASP A 96 13.28 -16.54 12.46
N LEU A 97 12.77 -15.63 11.64
CA LEU A 97 11.52 -15.80 10.89
C LEU A 97 11.81 -16.27 9.46
N ALA A 98 12.87 -15.74 8.84
CA ALA A 98 13.28 -16.09 7.50
C ALA A 98 14.78 -15.89 7.31
N TRP A 99 15.32 -16.59 6.31
CA TRP A 99 16.69 -16.41 5.84
C TRP A 99 16.68 -15.98 4.38
N ALA A 100 17.52 -15.01 4.06
CA ALA A 100 17.76 -14.56 2.70
C ALA A 100 19.17 -14.96 2.26
N SER A 101 19.27 -15.70 1.16
CA SER A 101 20.52 -15.99 0.46
C SER A 101 20.62 -15.07 -0.75
N VAL A 102 21.73 -14.34 -0.87
CA VAL A 102 21.93 -13.30 -1.89
C VAL A 102 23.16 -13.61 -2.72
N ASP A 103 22.96 -13.93 -3.98
CA ASP A 103 24.00 -14.10 -4.98
C ASP A 103 24.18 -12.80 -5.77
N ILE A 104 25.36 -12.19 -5.67
CA ILE A 104 25.70 -10.94 -6.35
C ILE A 104 26.77 -11.24 -7.40
N ASN A 105 26.48 -11.00 -8.67
CA ASN A 105 27.47 -11.04 -9.75
C ASN A 105 27.91 -9.61 -10.08
N HIS A 106 29.20 -9.32 -9.91
CA HIS A 106 29.79 -7.99 -10.02
C HIS A 106 30.13 -7.58 -11.46
N GLY A 107 29.85 -8.43 -12.45
CA GLY A 107 30.12 -8.17 -13.86
C GLY A 107 31.58 -8.33 -14.30
N PRO A 108 31.86 -8.28 -15.61
CA PRO A 108 30.91 -7.90 -16.67
C PRO A 108 30.03 -9.06 -17.14
N TYR A 109 30.34 -10.31 -16.75
CA TYR A 109 29.65 -11.51 -17.19
C TYR A 109 28.83 -12.15 -16.05
N PRO A 110 27.49 -11.98 -16.01
CA PRO A 110 26.66 -12.90 -15.24
C PRO A 110 26.66 -14.26 -15.97
N LEU A 111 27.54 -15.17 -15.56
CA LEU A 111 27.77 -16.48 -16.21
C LEU A 111 26.58 -17.44 -16.16
N ARG A 112 25.49 -17.08 -15.48
CA ARG A 112 24.26 -17.89 -15.38
C ARG A 112 23.18 -17.29 -16.29
N PRO A 113 22.61 -18.07 -17.23
CA PRO A 113 21.45 -17.64 -18.00
C PRO A 113 20.31 -17.17 -17.08
N ALA A 114 19.51 -16.22 -17.54
CA ALA A 114 18.23 -15.97 -16.91
C ALA A 114 17.28 -17.10 -17.31
N ASN A 115 16.90 -17.92 -16.35
CA ASN A 115 15.59 -18.54 -16.43
C ASN A 115 14.63 -17.43 -16.03
N SER A 116 13.68 -17.06 -16.90
CA SER A 116 12.64 -16.16 -16.41
C SER A 116 11.87 -16.88 -15.30
N LEU A 117 11.54 -16.16 -14.23
CA LEU A 117 10.86 -16.73 -13.06
C LEU A 117 9.40 -17.13 -13.39
N ASP A 118 8.91 -16.72 -14.57
CA ASP A 118 7.62 -17.07 -15.18
C ASP A 118 7.72 -18.16 -16.27
N GLY A 119 8.89 -18.78 -16.48
CA GLY A 119 9.07 -19.90 -17.41
C GLY A 119 9.02 -19.52 -18.90
N LYS A 120 9.02 -18.23 -19.22
CA LYS A 120 9.07 -17.68 -20.58
C LYS A 120 10.52 -17.32 -20.96
N PRO A 121 10.88 -17.20 -22.25
CA PRO A 121 12.19 -16.68 -22.61
C PRO A 121 12.32 -15.21 -22.18
N GLY A 122 13.08 -14.96 -21.12
CA GLY A 122 13.30 -13.61 -20.56
C GLY A 122 13.99 -12.69 -21.55
N ALA A 123 13.49 -11.45 -21.62
CA ALA A 123 13.96 -10.39 -22.51
C ALA A 123 15.49 -10.21 -22.45
N ARG A 124 16.10 -10.24 -23.64
CA ARG A 124 17.48 -9.82 -23.91
C ARG A 124 17.55 -8.28 -23.89
N GLY A 125 17.35 -7.68 -22.71
CA GLY A 125 17.46 -6.24 -22.51
C GLY A 125 18.58 -5.93 -21.52
N GLY A 126 19.67 -5.36 -22.03
CA GLY A 126 20.90 -5.05 -21.27
C GLY A 126 22.12 -5.54 -22.03
N ALA A 127 23.01 -4.62 -22.41
CA ALA A 127 24.30 -4.99 -22.99
C ALA A 127 24.97 -5.98 -22.02
N LEU A 128 25.34 -7.16 -22.53
CA LEU A 128 25.92 -8.31 -21.80
C LEU A 128 27.22 -7.98 -21.02
N PHE A 129 27.61 -6.71 -20.93
CA PHE A 129 28.90 -6.22 -20.46
C PHE A 129 28.80 -5.02 -19.48
N ALA A 130 27.60 -4.56 -19.10
CA ALA A 130 27.43 -3.31 -18.33
C ALA A 130 26.44 -3.36 -17.15
N SER A 131 26.22 -4.55 -16.57
CA SER A 131 25.28 -4.71 -15.46
C SER A 131 25.75 -5.72 -14.41
N SER A 132 25.39 -5.49 -13.15
CA SER A 132 25.42 -6.50 -12.10
C SER A 132 24.09 -7.27 -12.05
N ARG A 133 24.13 -8.51 -11.55
CA ARG A 133 22.92 -9.30 -11.27
C ARG A 133 22.89 -9.67 -9.80
N VAL A 134 21.75 -9.47 -9.15
CA VAL A 134 21.50 -9.83 -7.76
C VAL A 134 20.31 -10.77 -7.72
N VAL A 135 20.52 -11.97 -7.20
CA VAL A 135 19.45 -12.94 -6.95
C VAL A 135 19.31 -13.11 -5.44
N ILE A 136 18.09 -12.91 -4.92
CA ILE A 136 17.74 -13.06 -3.51
C ILE A 136 16.76 -14.22 -3.41
N GLU A 137 17.13 -15.27 -2.69
CA GLU A 137 16.25 -16.37 -2.30
C GLU A 137 15.87 -16.21 -0.83
N ILE A 138 14.57 -16.11 -0.53
CA ILE A 138 14.05 -15.99 0.83
C ILE A 138 13.34 -17.29 1.21
N LYS A 139 13.74 -17.88 2.33
CA LYS A 139 13.18 -19.12 2.88
C LYS A 139 12.71 -18.89 4.31
N GLY A 140 11.57 -19.46 4.68
CA GLY A 140 11.05 -19.43 6.04
C GLY A 140 11.94 -20.23 6.99
N ALA A 141 12.22 -19.67 8.16
CA ALA A 141 12.97 -20.36 9.19
C ALA A 141 12.16 -21.56 9.74
N PRO A 142 12.83 -22.58 10.32
CA PRO A 142 12.15 -23.75 10.90
C PRO A 142 11.04 -23.40 11.90
N ALA A 143 11.23 -22.35 12.71
CA ALA A 143 10.23 -21.90 13.67
C ALA A 143 8.95 -21.40 12.99
N LEU A 144 9.07 -20.60 11.91
CA LEU A 144 7.92 -20.12 11.15
C LEU A 144 7.18 -21.27 10.45
N ALA A 145 7.93 -22.18 9.83
CA ALA A 145 7.32 -23.33 9.16
C ALA A 145 6.61 -24.26 10.16
N ALA A 146 7.17 -24.47 11.35
CA ALA A 146 6.51 -25.22 12.41
C ALA A 146 5.26 -24.51 12.93
N ALA A 147 5.30 -23.18 13.11
CA ALA A 147 4.16 -22.39 13.56
C ALA A 147 2.99 -22.40 12.55
N LEU A 148 3.29 -22.54 11.26
CA LEU A 148 2.30 -22.62 10.19
C LEU A 148 2.00 -24.07 9.76
N ASP A 149 2.62 -25.08 10.36
CA ASP A 149 2.52 -26.50 9.97
C ASP A 149 2.84 -26.73 8.47
N ILE A 150 3.98 -26.21 8.02
CA ILE A 150 4.46 -26.27 6.62
C ILE A 150 5.76 -27.08 6.53
N PRO A 151 5.89 -28.01 5.57
CA PRO A 151 7.14 -28.73 5.34
C PRO A 151 8.31 -27.80 4.99
N GLN A 152 9.50 -28.17 5.46
CA GLN A 152 10.75 -27.51 5.08
C GLN A 152 11.33 -28.16 3.79
N PRO A 153 11.96 -27.38 2.89
CA PRO A 153 12.13 -25.92 2.93
C PRO A 153 10.82 -25.17 2.63
N MET A 154 10.57 -24.06 3.32
CA MET A 154 9.46 -23.14 3.02
C MET A 154 9.95 -22.00 2.12
N PRO A 155 9.86 -22.07 0.79
CA PRO A 155 10.24 -20.95 -0.07
C PRO A 155 9.22 -19.81 0.09
N LEU A 156 9.69 -18.61 0.40
CA LEU A 156 8.84 -17.43 0.62
C LEU A 156 8.87 -16.48 -0.58
N ALA A 157 10.05 -16.21 -1.11
CA ALA A 157 10.21 -15.31 -2.25
C ALA A 157 11.52 -15.55 -2.99
N THR A 158 11.53 -15.19 -4.26
CA THR A 158 12.73 -15.04 -5.08
C THR A 158 12.68 -13.70 -5.77
N ILE A 159 13.77 -12.95 -5.73
CA ILE A 159 13.93 -11.67 -6.42
C ILE A 159 15.16 -11.78 -7.32
N ASP A 160 15.03 -11.41 -8.59
CA ASP A 160 16.12 -11.33 -9.56
C ASP A 160 16.17 -9.90 -10.08
N ALA A 161 17.23 -9.18 -9.73
CA ALA A 161 17.47 -7.81 -10.13
C ALA A 161 18.70 -7.74 -11.02
N ARG A 162 18.63 -6.93 -12.07
CA ARG A 162 19.78 -6.48 -12.84
C ARG A 162 19.92 -4.99 -12.69
N VAL A 163 21.11 -4.55 -12.31
CA VAL A 163 21.41 -3.13 -12.13
C VAL A 163 22.44 -2.76 -13.16
N ASP A 164 22.10 -1.83 -14.05
CA ASP A 164 23.05 -1.29 -15.01
C ASP A 164 23.99 -0.29 -14.33
N TYR A 165 25.18 -0.10 -14.90
CA TYR A 165 26.15 0.88 -14.37
C TYR A 165 25.76 2.34 -14.61
N ALA A 166 24.69 2.60 -15.37
CA ALA A 166 24.14 3.93 -15.56
C ALA A 166 23.15 4.31 -14.42
N GLY A 167 22.77 3.36 -13.56
CA GLY A 167 21.90 3.56 -12.40
C GLY A 167 20.49 3.00 -12.55
N GLY A 168 20.13 2.50 -13.73
CA GLY A 168 18.85 1.82 -13.96
C GLY A 168 18.85 0.40 -13.44
N ALA A 169 17.65 -0.14 -13.19
CA ALA A 169 17.48 -1.52 -12.75
C ALA A 169 16.24 -2.17 -13.35
N THR A 170 16.32 -3.46 -13.65
CA THR A 170 15.16 -4.31 -13.96
C THR A 170 15.04 -5.37 -12.89
N VAL A 171 13.84 -5.53 -12.33
CA VAL A 171 13.57 -6.47 -11.24
C VAL A 171 12.45 -7.41 -11.66
N GLN A 172 12.60 -8.68 -11.34
CA GLN A 172 11.52 -9.67 -11.35
C GLN A 172 11.46 -10.34 -9.99
N TRP A 173 10.27 -10.68 -9.53
CA TRP A 173 10.11 -11.39 -8.27
C TRP A 173 8.94 -12.37 -8.33
N ARG A 174 9.04 -13.40 -7.51
CA ARG A 174 8.04 -14.45 -7.36
C ARG A 174 7.92 -14.82 -5.90
N MET A 175 6.69 -14.97 -5.42
CA MET A 175 6.35 -15.57 -4.14
C MET A 175 5.54 -16.82 -4.45
N PRO A 176 6.09 -18.03 -4.28
CA PRO A 176 5.35 -19.26 -4.58
C PRO A 176 4.19 -19.46 -3.60
N PRO A 177 3.15 -20.21 -3.98
CA PRO A 177 2.05 -20.53 -3.08
C PRO A 177 2.52 -21.39 -1.91
N TRP A 178 1.88 -21.21 -0.76
CA TRP A 178 2.03 -22.07 0.41
C TRP A 178 0.71 -22.11 1.18
N ARG A 179 0.51 -23.19 1.94
CA ARG A 179 -0.72 -23.44 2.70
C ARG A 179 -0.34 -23.86 4.09
N SER A 180 -0.90 -23.23 5.11
CA SER A 180 -0.73 -23.70 6.49
C SER A 180 -1.49 -25.01 6.71
N GLY A 181 -1.21 -25.66 7.84
CA GLY A 181 -1.97 -26.83 8.29
C GLY A 181 -3.48 -26.60 8.38
N THR A 182 -4.24 -27.70 8.40
CA THR A 182 -5.72 -27.70 8.32
C THR A 182 -6.43 -27.73 9.67
N GLN A 183 -5.68 -27.78 10.78
CA GLN A 183 -6.23 -27.78 12.14
C GLN A 183 -6.18 -26.39 12.77
N GLY A 184 -7.35 -25.82 13.08
CA GLY A 184 -7.43 -24.50 13.72
C GLY A 184 -7.35 -23.34 12.72
N PRO A 185 -6.80 -22.18 13.12
CA PRO A 185 -6.58 -21.05 12.22
C PRO A 185 -5.64 -21.43 11.07
N TYR A 186 -6.05 -21.11 9.84
CA TYR A 186 -5.25 -21.33 8.66
C TYR A 186 -5.06 -20.04 7.87
N VAL A 187 -3.94 -19.95 7.17
CA VAL A 187 -3.61 -18.92 6.20
C VAL A 187 -2.99 -19.59 4.99
N ASN A 188 -3.53 -19.32 3.81
CA ASN A 188 -3.02 -19.81 2.55
C ASN A 188 -2.69 -18.64 1.64
N TRP A 189 -1.49 -18.68 1.10
CA TRP A 189 -1.03 -17.79 0.06
C TRP A 189 -1.10 -18.51 -1.28
N HIS A 190 -1.77 -17.92 -2.27
CA HIS A 190 -1.94 -18.53 -3.59
C HIS A 190 -0.81 -18.18 -4.56
N GLY A 191 0.15 -17.37 -4.12
CA GLY A 191 1.28 -16.98 -4.94
C GLY A 191 1.16 -15.56 -5.47
N ALA A 192 2.30 -14.98 -5.81
CA ALA A 192 2.38 -13.73 -6.55
C ALA A 192 3.62 -13.66 -7.41
N THR A 193 3.56 -12.80 -8.40
CA THR A 193 4.69 -12.46 -9.26
C THR A 193 4.67 -10.96 -9.51
N GLY A 194 5.83 -10.41 -9.84
CA GLY A 194 5.90 -9.04 -10.32
C GLY A 194 7.18 -8.77 -11.04
N GLN A 195 7.18 -7.66 -11.74
CA GLN A 195 8.31 -7.17 -12.50
C GLN A 195 8.28 -5.65 -12.51
N GLY A 196 9.45 -5.04 -12.59
CA GLY A 196 9.56 -3.60 -12.69
C GLY A 196 10.86 -3.14 -13.32
N ARG A 197 10.89 -1.86 -13.65
CA ARG A 197 12.01 -1.13 -14.19
C ARG A 197 12.14 0.20 -13.44
N LEU A 198 13.32 0.45 -12.92
CA LEU A 198 13.75 1.73 -12.39
C LEU A 198 14.68 2.36 -13.43
N GLU A 199 14.35 3.56 -13.86
CA GLU A 199 15.20 4.35 -14.75
C GLU A 199 16.27 5.11 -13.94
N PRO A 200 17.40 5.49 -14.57
CA PRO A 200 18.47 6.25 -13.90
C PRO A 200 18.02 7.58 -13.29
N ASP A 201 16.99 8.21 -13.85
CA ASP A 201 16.40 9.45 -13.35
C ASP A 201 15.49 9.25 -12.12
N GLY A 202 15.25 7.99 -11.74
CA GLY A 202 14.40 7.59 -10.63
C GLY A 202 12.99 7.17 -11.04
N ALA A 203 12.56 7.36 -12.29
CA ALA A 203 11.25 6.91 -12.76
C ALA A 203 11.08 5.39 -12.60
N MET A 204 9.89 4.93 -12.26
CA MET A 204 9.60 3.55 -11.90
C MET A 204 8.35 3.06 -12.61
N HIS A 205 8.49 1.93 -13.28
CA HIS A 205 7.41 1.17 -13.88
C HIS A 205 7.35 -0.19 -13.18
N MET A 206 6.24 -0.54 -12.54
CA MET A 206 6.09 -1.83 -11.88
C MET A 206 4.72 -2.43 -12.15
N THR A 207 4.71 -3.74 -12.38
CA THR A 207 3.50 -4.55 -12.46
C THR A 207 3.63 -5.71 -11.50
N ALA A 208 2.58 -6.02 -10.76
CA ALA A 208 2.52 -7.13 -9.84
C ALA A 208 1.15 -7.78 -9.89
N ARG A 209 1.12 -9.09 -9.67
CA ARG A 209 -0.10 -9.87 -9.57
C ARG A 209 0.03 -10.86 -8.43
N ALA A 210 -0.95 -10.86 -7.52
CA ALA A 210 -1.14 -11.91 -6.53
C ALA A 210 -2.40 -12.71 -6.86
N GLU A 211 -2.27 -14.04 -6.85
CA GLU A 211 -3.38 -14.94 -7.11
C GLU A 211 -4.42 -14.86 -5.99
N GLY A 212 -3.98 -14.67 -4.76
CA GLY A 212 -4.85 -14.39 -3.63
C GLY A 212 -4.27 -14.78 -2.26
N LEU A 213 -5.07 -14.49 -1.24
CA LEU A 213 -4.85 -14.84 0.15
C LEU A 213 -6.18 -15.37 0.71
N THR A 214 -6.16 -16.50 1.39
CA THR A 214 -7.31 -16.97 2.18
C THR A 214 -6.89 -17.21 3.61
N ALA A 215 -7.65 -16.71 4.56
CA ALA A 215 -7.47 -16.99 5.97
C ALA A 215 -8.80 -17.39 6.58
N GLY A 216 -8.77 -18.22 7.62
CA GLY A 216 -9.95 -18.59 8.36
C GLY A 216 -9.64 -19.53 9.49
N THR A 217 -10.67 -20.12 10.08
CA THR A 217 -10.51 -21.22 11.04
C THR A 217 -11.14 -22.47 10.45
N SER A 218 -10.62 -23.65 10.74
CA SER A 218 -11.26 -24.91 10.42
C SER A 218 -11.68 -25.59 11.72
N THR A 219 -12.95 -25.97 11.83
CA THR A 219 -13.48 -26.70 12.99
C THR A 219 -13.56 -28.22 12.76
N THR A 220 -13.11 -28.73 11.61
CA THR A 220 -13.12 -30.16 11.29
C THR A 220 -11.86 -30.60 10.56
N VAL A 221 -11.28 -31.72 11.01
CA VAL A 221 -10.29 -32.51 10.27
C VAL A 221 -10.93 -32.92 8.94
N ALA A 222 -10.70 -32.13 7.89
CA ALA A 222 -11.02 -32.53 6.53
C ALA A 222 -9.91 -33.48 6.07
N GLU A 223 -10.19 -34.78 6.16
CA GLU A 223 -9.44 -35.78 5.40
C GLU A 223 -9.46 -35.39 3.91
N ASN A 224 -8.27 -35.29 3.33
CA ASN A 224 -7.95 -35.40 1.90
C ASN A 224 -8.95 -34.79 0.89
N ALA A 225 -8.56 -33.64 0.33
CA ALA A 225 -8.86 -33.32 -1.07
C ALA A 225 -7.59 -32.80 -1.76
N ALA A 226 -6.60 -33.69 -1.87
CA ALA A 226 -5.69 -33.63 -3.00
C ALA A 226 -6.45 -34.15 -4.23
N THR A 227 -6.68 -33.29 -5.20
CA THR A 227 -6.83 -33.75 -6.57
C THR A 227 -5.97 -32.84 -7.43
N GLU A 228 -4.80 -33.38 -7.75
CA GLU A 228 -3.89 -32.84 -8.75
C GLU A 228 -4.66 -32.57 -10.05
N SER A 229 -4.57 -31.33 -10.52
CA SER A 229 -4.87 -31.01 -11.92
C SER A 229 -3.78 -31.65 -12.78
N THR A 230 -3.99 -32.89 -13.18
CA THR A 230 -3.27 -33.49 -14.30
C THR A 230 -3.93 -32.98 -15.58
N ALA A 231 -3.26 -32.03 -16.23
CA ALA A 231 -3.58 -31.64 -17.59
C ALA A 231 -3.33 -32.84 -18.51
N ALA A 232 -4.38 -33.53 -18.91
CA ALA A 232 -4.35 -34.44 -20.05
C ALA A 232 -4.59 -33.63 -21.32
N GLU A 233 -3.52 -33.52 -22.11
CA GLU A 233 -3.51 -33.09 -23.50
C GLU A 233 -4.45 -34.00 -24.31
N SER A 234 -5.42 -33.43 -25.04
CA SER A 234 -6.18 -34.17 -26.04
C SER A 234 -6.53 -33.29 -27.23
N THR A 235 -6.02 -33.75 -28.36
CA THR A 235 -6.18 -33.31 -29.74
C THR A 235 -7.63 -33.09 -30.17
N ALA A 236 -7.84 -32.05 -30.99
CA ALA A 236 -9.09 -31.74 -31.65
C ALA A 236 -9.57 -32.86 -32.61
N THR A 237 -10.88 -33.09 -32.68
CA THR A 237 -11.59 -33.50 -33.90
C THR A 237 -13.03 -32.98 -33.83
N GLU A 238 -13.52 -32.49 -34.97
CA GLU A 238 -14.83 -31.85 -35.19
C GLU A 238 -16.04 -32.73 -34.85
N GLY A 239 -17.12 -32.11 -34.36
CA GLY A 239 -18.45 -32.74 -34.28
C GLY A 239 -19.45 -31.98 -33.43
N THR A 240 -20.23 -31.11 -34.08
CA THR A 240 -21.63 -30.68 -33.78
C THR A 240 -22.07 -30.39 -32.33
N ALA A 241 -22.53 -29.15 -32.15
CA ALA A 241 -23.18 -28.63 -30.95
C ALA A 241 -24.43 -29.41 -30.51
N THR A 242 -24.61 -29.54 -29.19
CA THR A 242 -25.92 -29.57 -28.53
C THR A 242 -25.77 -29.00 -27.11
N GLU A 243 -26.71 -28.15 -26.70
CA GLU A 243 -26.76 -27.41 -25.44
C GLU A 243 -26.43 -28.29 -24.21
N GLY A 244 -25.33 -27.96 -23.52
CA GLY A 244 -24.98 -28.52 -22.23
C GLY A 244 -25.40 -27.58 -21.12
N THR A 245 -26.46 -27.95 -20.41
CA THR A 245 -26.89 -27.34 -19.15
C THR A 245 -25.72 -27.37 -18.17
N ALA A 246 -25.21 -26.19 -17.79
CA ALA A 246 -24.23 -26.09 -16.72
C ALA A 246 -24.91 -26.46 -15.41
N THR A 247 -24.70 -27.69 -14.95
CA THR A 247 -25.07 -28.12 -13.60
C THR A 247 -24.21 -27.31 -12.62
N GLU A 248 -24.80 -26.26 -12.06
CA GLU A 248 -24.29 -25.60 -10.87
C GLU A 248 -24.12 -26.67 -9.80
N SER A 249 -22.86 -26.93 -9.42
CA SER A 249 -22.55 -27.79 -8.29
C SER A 249 -23.08 -27.10 -7.03
N THR A 250 -24.22 -27.59 -6.54
CA THR A 250 -24.74 -27.28 -5.21
C THR A 250 -23.77 -27.86 -4.18
N ALA A 251 -22.79 -27.06 -3.77
CA ALA A 251 -22.01 -27.33 -2.58
C ALA A 251 -22.96 -27.22 -1.38
N THR A 252 -23.20 -28.35 -0.72
CA THR A 252 -23.90 -28.45 0.57
C THR A 252 -23.27 -27.47 1.55
N GLU A 253 -24.09 -26.63 2.18
CA GLU A 253 -23.71 -25.69 3.24
C GLU A 253 -23.07 -26.43 4.43
N GLY A 254 -21.75 -26.63 4.35
CA GLY A 254 -20.93 -26.83 5.54
C GLY A 254 -20.85 -25.50 6.28
N THR A 255 -21.14 -25.52 7.58
CA THR A 255 -21.05 -24.41 8.54
C THR A 255 -19.91 -23.45 8.18
N ALA A 256 -20.26 -22.27 7.66
CA ALA A 256 -19.32 -21.26 7.22
C ALA A 256 -18.40 -20.87 8.39
N THR A 257 -17.18 -21.38 8.36
CA THR A 257 -16.14 -20.90 9.25
C THR A 257 -15.62 -19.59 8.67
N ALA A 258 -15.44 -18.57 9.51
CA ALA A 258 -15.06 -17.22 9.09
C ALA A 258 -13.87 -17.28 8.14
N THR A 259 -14.08 -16.87 6.89
CA THR A 259 -13.07 -16.98 5.83
C THR A 259 -12.92 -15.67 5.10
N SER A 260 -11.84 -14.96 5.39
CA SER A 260 -11.41 -13.82 4.61
C SER A 260 -10.68 -14.36 3.37
N ALA A 261 -11.11 -13.93 2.19
CA ALA A 261 -10.55 -14.35 0.91
C ALA A 261 -10.39 -13.16 -0.03
N LEU A 262 -9.17 -12.91 -0.46
CA LEU A 262 -8.84 -11.96 -1.51
C LEU A 262 -8.32 -12.75 -2.72
N THR A 263 -8.85 -12.51 -3.91
CA THR A 263 -8.46 -13.24 -5.13
C THR A 263 -8.22 -12.28 -6.28
N GLY A 264 -7.15 -12.53 -7.03
CA GLY A 264 -6.83 -11.79 -8.25
C GLY A 264 -6.52 -10.32 -7.98
N LEU A 265 -5.50 -10.06 -7.16
CA LEU A 265 -4.96 -8.71 -6.94
C LEU A 265 -3.97 -8.39 -8.06
N THR A 266 -4.14 -7.26 -8.73
CA THR A 266 -3.18 -6.71 -9.69
C THR A 266 -2.82 -5.29 -9.27
N LEU A 267 -1.55 -4.95 -9.40
CA LEU A 267 -1.00 -3.63 -9.12
C LEU A 267 -0.17 -3.18 -10.32
N LYS A 268 -0.42 -1.98 -10.81
CA LYS A 268 0.43 -1.30 -11.79
C LYS A 268 0.81 0.07 -11.26
N LEU A 269 2.07 0.42 -11.41
CA LEU A 269 2.68 1.65 -10.94
C LEU A 269 3.48 2.25 -12.08
N GLU A 270 3.20 3.50 -12.40
CA GLU A 270 3.89 4.27 -13.44
C GLU A 270 4.26 5.62 -12.80
N LEU A 271 5.39 5.68 -12.10
CA LEU A 271 5.78 6.81 -11.26
C LEU A 271 6.98 7.52 -11.88
N ALA A 272 6.87 8.81 -12.17
CA ALA A 272 8.03 9.63 -12.52
C ALA A 272 8.87 9.95 -11.26
N ALA A 273 10.07 10.49 -11.46
CA ALA A 273 10.81 11.10 -10.36
C ALA A 273 9.97 12.24 -9.74
N GLY A 274 10.11 12.46 -8.44
CA GLY A 274 9.34 13.47 -7.73
C GLY A 274 10.10 13.98 -6.51
N ASP A 275 9.77 15.22 -6.13
CA ASP A 275 10.47 15.95 -5.07
C ASP A 275 9.77 15.81 -3.70
N PHE A 276 8.55 15.28 -3.69
CA PHE A 276 7.69 15.18 -2.51
C PHE A 276 7.30 13.74 -2.19
N VAL A 277 6.57 13.55 -1.09
CA VAL A 277 6.16 12.22 -0.59
C VAL A 277 5.32 11.40 -1.59
N LEU A 278 4.44 12.06 -2.35
CA LEU A 278 3.71 11.44 -3.44
C LEU A 278 4.45 11.71 -4.74
N ARG A 279 4.85 10.65 -5.44
CA ARG A 279 5.53 10.79 -6.73
C ARG A 279 4.50 11.01 -7.84
N PRO A 280 4.76 11.91 -8.80
CA PRO A 280 3.86 12.11 -9.92
C PRO A 280 3.78 10.85 -10.78
N GLY A 281 2.59 10.58 -11.34
CA GLY A 281 2.32 9.38 -12.11
C GLY A 281 1.05 8.66 -11.66
N THR A 282 0.89 7.39 -12.07
CA THR A 282 -0.33 6.62 -11.85
C THR A 282 -0.12 5.36 -11.01
N VAL A 283 -1.17 5.00 -10.27
CA VAL A 283 -1.29 3.76 -9.52
C VAL A 283 -2.63 3.12 -9.85
N ASP A 284 -2.60 1.90 -10.40
CA ASP A 284 -3.78 1.09 -10.66
C ASP A 284 -3.78 -0.13 -9.73
N ILE A 285 -4.89 -0.36 -9.04
CA ILE A 285 -5.11 -1.55 -8.22
C ILE A 285 -6.40 -2.20 -8.68
N GLU A 286 -6.34 -3.49 -8.98
CA GLU A 286 -7.51 -4.29 -9.33
C GLU A 286 -7.61 -5.48 -8.40
N ILE A 287 -8.82 -5.75 -7.90
CA ILE A 287 -9.13 -6.93 -7.10
C ILE A 287 -10.34 -7.60 -7.74
N ALA A 288 -10.14 -8.82 -8.26
CA ALA A 288 -11.22 -9.57 -8.90
C ALA A 288 -12.33 -9.94 -7.90
N ARG A 289 -11.94 -10.36 -6.69
CA ARG A 289 -12.89 -10.75 -5.63
C ARG A 289 -12.33 -10.53 -4.24
N TRP A 290 -13.12 -9.95 -3.37
CA TRP A 290 -12.87 -9.90 -1.93
C TRP A 290 -14.12 -10.40 -1.21
N ARG A 291 -13.96 -11.42 -0.39
CA ARG A 291 -14.99 -11.95 0.50
C ARG A 291 -14.49 -11.91 1.94
N ASP A 292 -15.38 -11.58 2.85
CA ASP A 292 -15.10 -11.68 4.27
C ASP A 292 -16.40 -11.97 5.04
N THR A 293 -16.28 -12.16 6.35
CA THR A 293 -17.40 -12.37 7.26
C THR A 293 -17.36 -11.35 8.39
N PHE A 294 -18.52 -10.81 8.76
CA PHE A 294 -18.71 -9.92 9.90
C PHE A 294 -19.82 -10.45 10.80
N LEU A 295 -19.92 -9.96 12.02
CA LEU A 295 -21.06 -10.22 12.90
C LEU A 295 -22.05 -9.07 12.74
N ASP A 296 -23.33 -9.39 12.52
CA ASP A 296 -24.41 -8.40 12.56
C ASP A 296 -24.74 -7.98 14.00
N ASP A 297 -25.70 -7.06 14.15
CA ASP A 297 -26.12 -6.52 15.45
C ASP A 297 -26.67 -7.60 16.41
N GLU A 298 -27.10 -8.76 15.88
CA GLU A 298 -27.57 -9.91 16.66
C GLU A 298 -26.42 -10.88 16.99
N GLY A 299 -25.19 -10.55 16.60
CA GLY A 299 -24.00 -11.39 16.78
C GLY A 299 -23.94 -12.57 15.81
N LYS A 300 -24.75 -12.59 14.76
CA LYS A 300 -24.79 -13.65 13.75
C LYS A 300 -23.80 -13.35 12.63
N ALA A 301 -23.06 -14.37 12.20
CA ALA A 301 -22.10 -14.26 11.11
C ALA A 301 -22.81 -14.03 9.77
N GLN A 302 -22.44 -12.96 9.08
CA GLN A 302 -22.86 -12.61 7.73
C GLN A 302 -21.64 -12.54 6.83
N SER A 303 -21.73 -13.14 5.64
CA SER A 303 -20.69 -12.98 4.62
C SER A 303 -20.94 -11.72 3.79
N TRP A 304 -19.91 -11.03 3.35
CA TRP A 304 -20.03 -10.07 2.26
C TRP A 304 -19.02 -10.39 1.16
N GLU A 305 -19.36 -9.97 -0.06
CA GLU A 305 -18.53 -10.18 -1.23
C GLU A 305 -18.56 -8.94 -2.13
N ALA A 306 -17.37 -8.46 -2.47
CA ALA A 306 -17.13 -7.45 -3.48
C ALA A 306 -16.42 -8.07 -4.68
N ARG A 307 -16.84 -7.70 -5.90
CA ARG A 307 -16.23 -8.14 -7.16
C ARG A 307 -15.86 -6.97 -8.05
N ASP A 308 -14.84 -7.19 -8.87
CA ASP A 308 -14.33 -6.23 -9.84
C ASP A 308 -14.12 -4.87 -9.20
N LEU A 309 -13.28 -4.84 -8.15
CA LEU A 309 -12.86 -3.61 -7.52
C LEU A 309 -11.71 -3.04 -8.33
N HIS A 310 -11.82 -1.79 -8.73
CA HIS A 310 -10.77 -1.06 -9.43
C HIS A 310 -10.53 0.26 -8.71
N TRP A 311 -9.27 0.57 -8.51
CA TRP A 311 -8.78 1.85 -8.03
C TRP A 311 -7.76 2.36 -9.03
N HIS A 312 -7.95 3.58 -9.49
CA HIS A 312 -6.99 4.31 -10.30
C HIS A 312 -6.68 5.61 -9.58
N SER A 313 -5.42 5.94 -9.36
CA SER A 313 -5.03 7.26 -8.88
C SER A 313 -3.92 7.86 -9.70
N GLU A 314 -3.96 9.16 -9.83
CA GLU A 314 -3.00 9.99 -10.55
C GLU A 314 -2.54 11.12 -9.62
N VAL A 315 -1.23 11.32 -9.56
CA VAL A 315 -0.61 12.47 -8.91
C VAL A 315 0.03 13.32 -9.99
N THR A 316 -0.33 14.60 -10.03
CA THR A 316 0.36 15.59 -10.85
C THR A 316 1.08 16.59 -9.94
N GLN A 317 2.26 17.01 -10.34
CA GLN A 317 3.11 17.93 -9.56
C GLN A 317 3.42 19.17 -10.41
N ASP A 318 3.41 20.34 -9.78
CA ASP A 318 3.91 21.60 -10.34
C ASP A 318 5.04 22.19 -9.46
N SER A 319 5.45 23.44 -9.73
CA SER A 319 6.61 24.08 -9.07
C SER A 319 6.45 24.34 -7.56
N GLY A 320 5.30 24.04 -6.95
CA GLY A 320 5.11 24.18 -5.50
C GLY A 320 4.03 23.31 -4.89
N GLY A 321 3.24 22.60 -5.70
CA GLY A 321 2.12 21.83 -5.20
C GLY A 321 1.85 20.52 -5.93
N GLN A 322 0.87 19.80 -5.41
CA GLN A 322 0.41 18.52 -5.91
C GLN A 322 -1.11 18.49 -6.02
N ASP A 323 -1.58 17.84 -7.07
CA ASP A 323 -2.96 17.41 -7.20
C ASP A 323 -3.00 15.89 -7.18
N LEU A 324 -3.93 15.36 -6.38
CA LEU A 324 -4.28 13.95 -6.34
C LEU A 324 -5.67 13.77 -6.95
N ARG A 325 -5.77 12.92 -7.96
CA ARG A 325 -7.06 12.46 -8.50
C ARG A 325 -7.14 10.95 -8.33
N ALA A 326 -8.28 10.45 -7.92
CA ALA A 326 -8.53 9.03 -7.80
C ALA A 326 -9.92 8.69 -8.33
N ALA A 327 -10.06 7.51 -8.93
CA ALA A 327 -11.32 6.93 -9.35
C ALA A 327 -11.42 5.53 -8.77
N TYR A 328 -12.61 5.19 -8.26
CA TYR A 328 -12.91 3.85 -7.81
C TYR A 328 -14.11 3.28 -8.56
N ARG A 329 -14.11 1.95 -8.73
CA ARG A 329 -15.25 1.19 -9.24
C ARG A 329 -15.40 -0.10 -8.46
N LEU A 330 -16.63 -0.49 -8.20
CA LEU A 330 -17.05 -1.74 -7.60
C LEU A 330 -18.11 -2.36 -8.51
N GLY A 331 -17.79 -3.49 -9.16
CA GLY A 331 -18.69 -4.11 -10.14
C GLY A 331 -19.85 -4.89 -9.53
N ALA A 332 -19.68 -5.47 -8.34
CA ALA A 332 -20.79 -6.06 -7.60
C ALA A 332 -20.50 -6.08 -6.09
N LEU A 333 -21.51 -5.76 -5.29
CA LEU A 333 -21.50 -5.93 -3.84
C LEU A 333 -22.65 -6.86 -3.42
N ARG A 334 -22.35 -7.80 -2.52
CA ARG A 334 -23.33 -8.70 -1.91
C ARG A 334 -23.10 -8.77 -0.41
N ILE A 335 -24.20 -8.85 0.35
CA ILE A 335 -24.19 -9.15 1.79
C ILE A 335 -25.16 -10.31 2.01
N GLY A 336 -24.67 -11.42 2.55
CA GLY A 336 -25.38 -12.70 2.61
C GLY A 336 -25.88 -13.13 1.23
N ALA A 337 -27.17 -13.46 1.15
CA ALA A 337 -27.83 -13.79 -0.11
C ALA A 337 -28.20 -12.55 -0.96
N ARG A 338 -28.07 -11.34 -0.41
CA ARG A 338 -28.57 -10.12 -1.01
C ARG A 338 -27.55 -9.46 -1.93
N ALA A 339 -27.95 -9.13 -3.15
CA ALA A 339 -27.19 -8.23 -4.02
C ALA A 339 -27.50 -6.77 -3.66
N LEU A 340 -26.46 -5.94 -3.50
CA LEU A 340 -26.59 -4.50 -3.25
C LEU A 340 -26.33 -3.66 -4.49
N GLY A 341 -25.77 -4.24 -5.55
CA GLY A 341 -25.53 -3.58 -6.82
C GLY A 341 -24.07 -3.20 -7.02
N GLN A 342 -23.84 -2.11 -7.74
CA GLN A 342 -22.52 -1.66 -8.18
C GLN A 342 -22.36 -0.16 -7.99
N GLY A 343 -21.12 0.32 -7.89
CA GLY A 343 -20.85 1.73 -7.67
C GLY A 343 -19.53 2.21 -8.25
N SER A 344 -19.42 3.52 -8.42
CA SER A 344 -18.19 4.18 -8.84
C SER A 344 -18.17 5.61 -8.34
N GLY A 345 -16.99 6.23 -8.31
CA GLY A 345 -16.85 7.64 -8.00
C GLY A 345 -15.47 8.17 -8.30
N ARG A 346 -15.33 9.49 -8.28
CA ARG A 346 -14.05 10.19 -8.44
C ARG A 346 -13.80 11.08 -7.25
N LEU A 347 -12.59 11.03 -6.73
CA LEU A 347 -12.05 11.89 -5.69
C LEU A 347 -11.01 12.81 -6.33
N ALA A 348 -11.06 14.10 -6.03
CA ALA A 348 -10.02 15.04 -6.39
C ALA A 348 -9.63 15.86 -5.16
N LEU A 349 -8.33 15.94 -4.91
CA LEU A 349 -7.73 16.80 -3.89
C LEU A 349 -6.65 17.63 -4.57
N THR A 350 -6.92 18.92 -4.78
CA THR A 350 -6.09 19.81 -5.60
C THR A 350 -5.56 21.00 -4.83
N HIS A 351 -4.52 21.64 -5.35
CA HIS A 351 -3.80 22.75 -4.72
C HIS A 351 -3.22 22.37 -3.34
N LEU A 352 -2.63 21.18 -3.24
CA LEU A 352 -1.90 20.79 -2.02
C LEU A 352 -0.51 21.38 -2.07
N ASP A 353 -0.05 21.96 -0.96
CA ASP A 353 1.36 22.29 -0.78
C ASP A 353 2.16 21.00 -0.59
N GLY A 354 3.13 20.75 -1.47
CA GLY A 354 3.89 19.48 -1.48
C GLY A 354 4.72 19.27 -0.21
N ASP A 355 5.26 20.36 0.34
CA ASP A 355 6.07 20.34 1.56
C ASP A 355 5.21 20.10 2.80
N ALA A 356 4.09 20.80 2.94
CA ALA A 356 3.14 20.59 4.04
C ALA A 356 2.51 19.20 3.98
N LEU A 357 2.21 18.69 2.78
CA LEU A 357 1.72 17.33 2.60
C LEU A 357 2.74 16.30 3.05
N THR A 358 4.01 16.47 2.66
CA THR A 358 5.12 15.60 3.08
C THR A 358 5.26 15.59 4.60
N ARG A 359 5.26 16.77 5.23
CA ARG A 359 5.29 16.89 6.70
C ARG A 359 4.07 16.25 7.37
N ALA A 360 2.86 16.49 6.86
CA ALA A 360 1.64 15.92 7.43
C ALA A 360 1.68 14.39 7.38
N TRP A 361 2.09 13.86 6.22
CA TRP A 361 2.20 12.44 6.00
C TRP A 361 3.22 11.78 6.94
N ASP A 362 4.40 12.38 7.14
CA ASP A 362 5.42 11.83 8.04
C ASP A 362 5.00 11.85 9.52
N ASN A 363 4.31 12.91 9.97
CA ASN A 363 3.75 12.97 11.32
C ASN A 363 2.60 11.96 11.51
N ALA A 364 1.76 11.77 10.50
CA ALA A 364 0.69 10.76 10.54
C ALA A 364 1.25 9.34 10.61
N ARG A 365 2.31 9.03 9.84
CA ARG A 365 3.05 7.76 9.96
C ARG A 365 3.56 7.54 11.39
N LEU A 366 4.12 8.57 12.01
CA LEU A 366 4.63 8.48 13.37
C LEU A 366 3.50 8.24 14.40
N LEU A 367 2.34 8.88 14.24
CA LEU A 367 1.18 8.60 15.11
C LEU A 367 0.62 7.19 14.91
N ALA A 368 0.47 6.75 13.66
CA ALA A 368 0.03 5.39 13.36
C ALA A 368 0.98 4.35 13.96
N SER A 369 2.30 4.59 13.86
CA SER A 369 3.31 3.74 14.50
C SER A 369 3.11 3.65 16.01
N ALA A 370 2.79 4.78 16.66
CA ALA A 370 2.60 4.83 18.10
C ALA A 370 1.36 4.08 18.58
N LEU A 371 0.25 4.20 17.84
CA LEU A 371 -1.03 3.56 18.17
C LEU A 371 -0.99 2.05 18.02
N VAL A 372 -0.33 1.53 16.98
CA VAL A 372 -0.16 0.08 16.76
C VAL A 372 0.74 -0.53 17.85
N LEU A 373 1.71 0.24 18.34
CA LEU A 373 2.70 -0.21 19.31
C LEU A 373 2.25 -0.25 20.76
N GLY A 374 1.32 0.62 21.14
CA GLY A 374 0.93 0.81 22.55
C GLY A 374 2.08 1.23 23.48
N GLN A 375 3.26 1.57 22.96
CA GLN A 375 4.51 1.77 23.72
C GLN A 375 5.25 3.05 23.32
N VAL A 376 4.53 4.15 23.14
CA VAL A 376 5.17 5.45 22.88
C VAL A 376 4.97 6.36 24.08
N ALA A 377 6.05 7.04 24.49
CA ALA A 377 6.01 8.01 25.57
C ALA A 377 4.88 9.04 25.29
N PRO A 378 4.01 9.35 26.27
CA PRO A 378 2.89 10.26 26.08
C PRO A 378 3.28 11.61 25.46
N ASP A 379 4.47 12.11 25.78
CA ASP A 379 5.00 13.37 25.27
C ASP A 379 5.25 13.33 23.75
N ALA A 380 5.75 12.20 23.22
CA ALA A 380 5.99 12.03 21.79
C ALA A 380 4.68 11.94 20.98
N VAL A 381 3.62 11.34 21.57
CA VAL A 381 2.28 11.34 20.99
C VAL A 381 1.70 12.75 20.96
N SER A 382 1.81 13.49 22.07
CA SER A 382 1.35 14.88 22.17
C SER A 382 2.06 15.80 21.16
N GLU A 383 3.38 15.66 21.02
CA GLU A 383 4.18 16.40 20.04
C GLU A 383 3.75 16.05 18.60
N ALA A 384 3.58 14.77 18.30
CA ALA A 384 3.17 14.32 16.97
C ALA A 384 1.74 14.79 16.60
N VAL A 385 0.80 14.78 17.54
CA VAL A 385 -0.54 15.37 17.36
C VAL A 385 -0.44 16.88 17.10
N THR A 386 0.41 17.58 17.85
CA THR A 386 0.63 19.03 17.67
C THR A 386 1.25 19.34 16.31
N ASN A 387 2.27 18.58 15.91
CA ASN A 387 2.94 18.74 14.62
C ASN A 387 2.02 18.39 13.45
N LEU A 388 1.22 17.33 13.56
CA LEU A 388 0.20 16.99 12.58
C LEU A 388 -0.83 18.12 12.44
N SER A 389 -1.30 18.68 13.55
CA SER A 389 -2.23 19.81 13.54
C SER A 389 -1.64 21.04 12.83
N ARG A 390 -0.35 21.33 13.08
CA ARG A 390 0.36 22.43 12.40
C ARG A 390 0.53 22.16 10.89
N ALA A 391 0.87 20.94 10.51
CA ALA A 391 1.01 20.55 9.11
C ALA A 391 -0.35 20.61 8.38
N ALA A 392 -1.43 20.19 9.05
CA ALA A 392 -2.79 20.31 8.53
C ALA A 392 -3.19 21.77 8.32
N LEU A 393 -2.88 22.68 9.26
CA LEU A 393 -3.14 24.11 9.07
C LEU A 393 -2.32 24.71 7.91
N ALA A 394 -1.06 24.31 7.76
CA ALA A 394 -0.23 24.75 6.64
C ALA A 394 -0.79 24.28 5.28
N LEU A 395 -1.34 23.07 5.20
CA LEU A 395 -2.05 22.62 4.01
C LEU A 395 -3.23 23.55 3.66
N LEU A 396 -3.93 24.09 4.66
CA LEU A 396 -5.05 25.01 4.43
C LEU A 396 -4.61 26.39 3.94
N ASP A 397 -3.38 26.83 4.20
CA ASP A 397 -2.88 28.13 3.74
C ASP A 397 -2.82 28.21 2.21
N HIS A 398 -2.70 27.05 1.54
CA HIS A 398 -2.68 26.94 0.07
C HIS A 398 -4.07 26.74 -0.55
N GLN A 399 -5.14 26.91 0.24
CA GLN A 399 -6.52 26.90 -0.24
C GLN A 399 -6.87 25.62 -1.01
N PRO A 400 -6.68 24.44 -0.39
CA PRO A 400 -6.92 23.17 -1.05
C PRO A 400 -8.39 23.03 -1.43
N ARG A 401 -8.63 22.22 -2.45
CA ARG A 401 -9.98 21.86 -2.88
C ARG A 401 -10.15 20.37 -2.80
N LEU A 402 -11.25 19.94 -2.20
CA LEU A 402 -11.67 18.56 -2.12
C LEU A 402 -12.96 18.42 -2.92
N ALA A 403 -12.99 17.49 -3.86
CA ALA A 403 -14.19 17.15 -4.61
C ALA A 403 -14.40 15.63 -4.63
N LEU A 404 -15.64 15.22 -4.48
CA LEU A 404 -16.13 13.88 -4.68
C LEU A 404 -17.21 13.99 -5.75
N GLU A 405 -16.90 13.49 -6.95
CA GLU A 405 -17.68 13.75 -8.16
C GLU A 405 -18.12 12.45 -8.81
N ALA A 406 -19.29 12.50 -9.45
CA ALA A 406 -19.90 11.38 -10.16
C ALA A 406 -19.94 10.11 -9.30
N VAL A 407 -20.19 10.25 -7.99
CA VAL A 407 -20.45 9.08 -7.15
C VAL A 407 -21.81 8.56 -7.52
N THR A 408 -21.83 7.30 -7.92
CA THR A 408 -23.05 6.63 -8.29
C THR A 408 -23.14 5.27 -7.64
N TRP A 409 -24.37 4.89 -7.34
CA TRP A 409 -24.71 3.55 -6.88
C TRP A 409 -25.91 3.05 -7.67
N GLN A 410 -25.73 1.99 -8.45
CA GLN A 410 -26.80 1.34 -9.18
C GLN A 410 -27.24 0.10 -8.39
N PRO A 411 -28.41 0.13 -7.71
CA PRO A 411 -28.98 -1.07 -7.11
C PRO A 411 -29.36 -2.10 -8.19
N PRO A 412 -29.58 -3.38 -7.81
CA PRO A 412 -30.01 -4.42 -8.76
C PRO A 412 -31.34 -4.09 -9.44
N HIS A 413 -32.21 -3.35 -8.74
CA HIS A 413 -33.51 -2.90 -9.22
C HIS A 413 -33.70 -1.42 -8.89
N GLY A 414 -34.27 -0.68 -9.84
CA GLY A 414 -34.59 0.74 -9.68
C GLY A 414 -33.51 1.68 -10.19
N ASP A 415 -33.74 2.97 -9.96
CA ASP A 415 -32.90 4.04 -10.48
C ASP A 415 -31.56 4.14 -9.74
N GLN A 416 -30.62 4.87 -10.34
CA GLN A 416 -29.29 5.10 -9.82
C GLN A 416 -29.30 6.15 -8.69
N ALA A 417 -28.65 5.85 -7.56
CA ALA A 417 -28.35 6.85 -6.56
C ALA A 417 -27.13 7.67 -6.97
N THR A 418 -27.11 8.95 -6.62
CA THR A 418 -26.00 9.86 -6.94
C THR A 418 -25.56 10.64 -5.70
N LEU A 419 -24.28 11.00 -5.67
CA LEU A 419 -23.71 11.87 -4.66
C LEU A 419 -22.58 12.70 -5.28
N ASP A 420 -22.60 13.99 -5.01
CA ASP A 420 -21.54 14.93 -5.36
C ASP A 420 -21.27 15.83 -4.15
N MET A 421 -20.00 16.09 -3.89
CA MET A 421 -19.55 16.99 -2.83
C MET A 421 -18.36 17.81 -3.32
N ALA A 422 -18.36 19.11 -3.06
CA ALA A 422 -17.22 19.98 -3.29
C ALA A 422 -16.98 20.85 -2.06
N LEU A 423 -15.74 20.95 -1.63
CA LEU A 423 -15.28 21.80 -0.54
C LEU A 423 -14.10 22.62 -1.04
N ARG A 424 -14.20 23.94 -0.91
CA ARG A 424 -13.13 24.89 -1.22
C ARG A 424 -12.75 25.66 0.02
N MET A 425 -11.47 25.61 0.34
CA MET A 425 -10.89 26.41 1.41
C MET A 425 -10.55 27.81 0.90
N GLY A 426 -10.68 28.80 1.77
CA GLY A 426 -10.33 30.20 1.57
C GLY A 426 -9.04 30.57 2.28
N PRO A 427 -8.60 31.84 2.16
CA PRO A 427 -7.42 32.34 2.87
C PRO A 427 -7.62 32.27 4.39
N ALA A 428 -6.52 32.35 5.13
CA ALA A 428 -6.58 32.54 6.57
C ALA A 428 -7.39 33.79 6.91
N PRO A 429 -8.29 33.75 7.90
CA PRO A 429 -9.07 34.91 8.28
C PRO A 429 -8.21 35.99 8.94
N ASP A 430 -8.60 37.26 8.78
CA ASP A 430 -7.90 38.43 9.35
C ASP A 430 -8.00 38.53 10.89
N HIS A 431 -8.74 37.64 11.55
CA HIS A 431 -8.88 37.59 12.99
C HIS A 431 -8.08 36.43 13.59
N ALA A 432 -7.59 36.60 14.81
CA ALA A 432 -6.84 35.56 15.51
C ALA A 432 -7.70 34.30 15.65
N LEU A 433 -7.22 33.19 15.07
CA LEU A 433 -7.77 31.84 15.24
C LEU A 433 -7.47 31.31 16.65
N ASN A 434 -7.94 32.00 17.70
CA ASN A 434 -7.84 31.52 19.09
C ASN A 434 -9.03 30.59 19.40
N ILE A 435 -9.22 29.59 18.53
CA ILE A 435 -10.38 28.68 18.52
C ILE A 435 -9.92 27.23 18.37
N SER A 436 -10.79 26.30 18.74
CA SER A 436 -10.61 24.86 18.51
C SER A 436 -10.15 24.57 17.07
N PRO A 437 -9.24 23.60 16.83
CA PRO A 437 -8.75 23.26 15.50
C PRO A 437 -9.86 23.04 14.47
N LEU A 438 -10.98 22.43 14.89
CA LEU A 438 -12.15 22.24 14.04
C LEU A 438 -12.74 23.58 13.56
N TRP A 439 -12.95 24.53 14.47
CA TRP A 439 -13.47 25.85 14.11
C TRP A 439 -12.49 26.66 13.25
N ALA A 440 -11.18 26.43 13.40
CA ALA A 440 -10.18 27.04 12.51
C ALA A 440 -10.25 26.51 11.08
N VAL A 441 -10.58 25.23 10.89
CA VAL A 441 -10.88 24.68 9.56
C VAL A 441 -12.19 25.26 9.03
N LEU A 442 -13.26 25.26 9.84
CA LEU A 442 -14.57 25.74 9.43
C LEU A 442 -14.59 27.23 9.07
N ASP A 443 -13.85 28.08 9.79
CA ASP A 443 -13.74 29.52 9.48
C ASP A 443 -13.00 29.78 8.14
N ARG A 444 -12.24 28.79 7.66
CA ARG A 444 -11.58 28.83 6.34
C ARG A 444 -12.41 28.19 5.24
N MET A 445 -13.57 27.61 5.54
CA MET A 445 -14.48 27.11 4.50
C MET A 445 -15.01 28.31 3.71
N ARG A 446 -14.71 28.35 2.41
CA ARG A 446 -15.20 29.41 1.52
C ARG A 446 -16.47 28.98 0.80
N ASP A 447 -16.48 27.75 0.34
CA ASP A 447 -17.57 27.17 -0.42
C ASP A 447 -17.70 25.69 -0.06
N PHE A 448 -18.93 25.24 0.18
CA PHE A 448 -19.28 23.85 0.35
C PHE A 448 -20.55 23.55 -0.43
N GLU A 449 -20.49 22.58 -1.33
CA GLU A 449 -21.61 22.08 -2.09
C GLU A 449 -21.76 20.59 -1.82
N PHE A 450 -23.00 20.15 -1.58
CA PHE A 450 -23.35 18.76 -1.44
C PHE A 450 -24.69 18.51 -2.12
N LYS A 451 -24.72 17.52 -3.01
CA LYS A 451 -25.90 17.08 -3.73
C LYS A 451 -25.97 15.57 -3.65
N ALA A 452 -27.13 15.02 -3.30
CA ALA A 452 -27.33 13.59 -3.31
C ALA A 452 -28.78 13.25 -3.66
N HIS A 453 -28.94 12.12 -4.34
CA HIS A 453 -30.24 11.50 -4.58
C HIS A 453 -30.16 10.01 -4.25
N VAL A 454 -31.09 9.55 -3.43
CA VAL A 454 -31.21 8.16 -2.97
C VAL A 454 -32.59 7.66 -3.38
N PRO A 455 -32.69 6.83 -4.43
CA PRO A 455 -33.96 6.41 -4.99
C PRO A 455 -34.71 5.48 -4.03
N GLY A 456 -36.04 5.49 -4.09
CA GLY A 456 -36.90 4.67 -3.23
C GLY A 456 -36.61 3.17 -3.29
N ALA A 457 -36.14 2.66 -4.43
CA ALA A 457 -35.74 1.26 -4.57
C ALA A 457 -34.56 0.90 -3.66
N LEU A 458 -33.53 1.75 -3.57
CA LEU A 458 -32.39 1.54 -2.68
C LEU A 458 -32.80 1.63 -1.20
N LEU A 459 -33.79 2.46 -0.86
CA LEU A 459 -34.37 2.55 0.48
C LEU A 459 -35.23 1.33 0.83
N GLY A 460 -35.96 0.79 -0.15
CA GLY A 460 -36.64 -0.49 -0.01
C GLY A 460 -35.65 -1.63 0.18
N ASP A 461 -34.50 -1.53 -0.49
CA ASP A 461 -33.43 -2.48 -0.28
C ASP A 461 -32.81 -2.31 1.12
N LEU A 462 -32.48 -1.10 1.55
CA LEU A 462 -31.88 -0.86 2.85
C LEU A 462 -32.89 -0.12 3.74
N PRO A 463 -33.88 -0.81 4.35
CA PRO A 463 -34.94 -0.15 5.11
C PRO A 463 -34.41 0.63 6.32
N GLY A 464 -33.27 0.21 6.87
CA GLY A 464 -32.56 0.93 7.93
C GLY A 464 -31.88 2.22 7.49
N LEU A 465 -31.81 2.52 6.19
CA LEU A 465 -31.14 3.73 5.67
C LEU A 465 -32.02 4.98 5.78
N ARG A 466 -33.34 4.84 5.63
CA ARG A 466 -34.24 5.99 5.47
C ARG A 466 -34.29 6.90 6.70
N ALA A 467 -34.49 6.32 7.88
CA ALA A 467 -34.62 7.10 9.12
C ALA A 467 -33.32 7.86 9.46
N PRO A 468 -32.13 7.22 9.46
CA PRO A 468 -30.87 7.92 9.70
C PRO A 468 -30.60 9.06 8.72
N LEU A 469 -30.91 8.88 7.43
CA LEU A 469 -30.72 9.95 6.44
C LEU A 469 -31.63 11.15 6.70
N LEU A 470 -32.90 10.93 7.03
CA LEU A 470 -33.82 12.02 7.39
C LEU A 470 -33.41 12.71 8.69
N GLU A 471 -32.91 11.97 9.68
CA GLU A 471 -32.43 12.51 10.96
C GLU A 471 -31.23 13.45 10.80
N THR A 472 -30.44 13.32 9.72
CA THR A 472 -29.37 14.29 9.43
C THR A 472 -29.87 15.72 9.21
N GLY A 473 -31.13 15.87 8.78
CA GLY A 473 -31.71 17.14 8.33
C GLY A 473 -31.22 17.63 6.96
N PHE A 474 -30.37 16.87 6.26
CA PHE A 474 -29.91 17.17 4.90
C PHE A 474 -30.80 16.55 3.83
N PHE A 475 -31.35 15.37 4.10
CA PHE A 475 -32.21 14.67 3.17
C PHE A 475 -33.67 15.05 3.40
N ALA A 476 -34.38 15.29 2.30
CA ALA A 476 -35.82 15.48 2.27
C ALA A 476 -36.45 14.46 1.32
N ASP A 477 -37.70 14.09 1.59
CA ASP A 477 -38.48 13.26 0.69
C ASP A 477 -38.88 14.08 -0.55
N ASP A 478 -38.58 13.56 -1.73
CA ASP A 478 -38.93 14.19 -3.02
C ASP A 478 -40.11 13.51 -3.73
N GLY A 479 -40.75 12.53 -3.07
CA GLY A 479 -41.84 11.72 -3.60
C GLY A 479 -41.40 10.48 -4.38
N THR A 480 -40.13 10.40 -4.79
CA THR A 480 -39.53 9.26 -5.52
C THR A 480 -38.40 8.58 -4.75
N GLY A 481 -37.87 9.26 -3.74
CA GLY A 481 -36.82 8.78 -2.85
C GLY A 481 -36.48 9.86 -1.83
N LEU A 482 -35.19 10.00 -1.53
CA LEU A 482 -34.64 11.07 -0.71
C LEU A 482 -33.66 11.90 -1.54
N ALA A 483 -33.76 13.22 -1.47
CA ALA A 483 -32.82 14.13 -2.08
C ALA A 483 -32.22 15.06 -1.03
N ALA A 484 -30.97 15.47 -1.25
CA ALA A 484 -30.29 16.49 -0.47
C ALA A 484 -29.63 17.48 -1.41
N ALA A 485 -29.84 18.76 -1.17
CA ALA A 485 -29.14 19.85 -1.83
C ALA A 485 -28.71 20.87 -0.78
N LEU A 486 -27.41 20.99 -0.57
CA LEU A 486 -26.79 21.86 0.40
C LEU A 486 -25.74 22.71 -0.30
N HIS A 487 -25.84 24.02 -0.14
CA HIS A 487 -24.82 24.96 -0.57
C HIS A 487 -24.55 25.93 0.57
N ALA A 488 -23.30 26.01 1.02
CA ALA A 488 -22.86 26.96 2.02
C ALA A 488 -21.70 27.79 1.47
N ALA A 489 -21.85 29.10 1.52
CA ALA A 489 -20.84 30.05 1.11
C ALA A 489 -20.79 31.19 2.13
N GLU A 490 -19.60 31.46 2.65
CA GLU A 490 -19.34 32.55 3.59
C GLU A 490 -20.35 32.58 4.76
N ASP A 491 -21.32 33.50 4.75
CA ASP A 491 -22.28 33.73 5.83
C ASP A 491 -23.63 33.02 5.64
N ARG A 492 -23.90 32.44 4.46
CA ARG A 492 -25.19 31.80 4.14
C ARG A 492 -25.04 30.32 3.77
N ALA A 493 -25.97 29.53 4.29
CA ALA A 493 -26.20 28.14 3.89
C ALA A 493 -27.64 27.97 3.42
N THR A 494 -27.83 27.26 2.32
CA THR A 494 -29.13 26.84 1.80
C THR A 494 -29.21 25.32 1.86
N ILE A 495 -30.21 24.78 2.55
CA ILE A 495 -30.46 23.33 2.68
C ILE A 495 -31.85 23.04 2.14
N ASN A 496 -31.94 22.30 1.04
CA ASN A 496 -33.19 21.96 0.36
C ASN A 496 -34.08 23.20 0.09
N GLY A 497 -33.46 24.31 -0.30
CA GLY A 497 -34.12 25.60 -0.56
C GLY A 497 -34.39 26.46 0.67
N VAL A 498 -34.10 25.98 1.88
CA VAL A 498 -34.23 26.76 3.13
C VAL A 498 -32.91 27.45 3.45
N GLU A 499 -32.93 28.78 3.41
CA GLU A 499 -31.78 29.62 3.73
C GLU A 499 -31.63 29.82 5.25
N MET A 500 -30.39 29.77 5.74
CA MET A 500 -30.01 30.06 7.13
C MET A 500 -28.57 30.59 7.19
N PRO A 501 -28.15 31.25 8.29
CA PRO A 501 -26.74 31.59 8.50
C PRO A 501 -25.86 30.33 8.55
N THR A 502 -24.67 30.38 7.92
CA THR A 502 -23.69 29.27 7.94
C THR A 502 -23.33 28.87 9.37
N THR A 503 -23.22 29.84 10.28
CA THR A 503 -22.94 29.59 11.70
C THR A 503 -24.07 28.82 12.39
N GLN A 504 -25.32 29.07 12.04
CA GLN A 504 -26.47 28.34 12.56
C GLN A 504 -26.48 26.90 12.05
N TRP A 505 -26.13 26.69 10.78
CA TRP A 505 -25.99 25.35 10.21
C TRP A 505 -24.84 24.58 10.88
N LEU A 506 -23.64 25.15 10.93
CA LEU A 506 -22.46 24.53 11.54
C LEU A 506 -22.67 24.21 13.02
N ALA A 507 -23.39 25.05 13.76
CA ALA A 507 -23.64 24.85 15.18
C ALA A 507 -24.41 23.55 15.49
N ARG A 508 -25.15 23.00 14.53
CA ARG A 508 -25.83 21.70 14.67
C ARG A 508 -24.85 20.53 14.78
N TYR A 509 -23.63 20.68 14.24
CA TYR A 509 -22.65 19.59 14.14
C TYR A 509 -21.37 19.85 14.95
N ALA A 510 -20.88 21.10 14.96
CA ALA A 510 -19.65 21.49 15.63
C ALA A 510 -19.87 22.04 17.06
N GLY A 511 -21.12 22.05 17.53
CA GLY A 511 -21.51 22.70 18.79
C GLY A 511 -21.51 24.22 18.69
N THR A 512 -21.60 24.93 19.81
CA THR A 512 -21.55 26.40 19.80
C THR A 512 -20.14 26.90 19.52
N ARG A 513 -20.02 27.95 18.69
CA ARG A 513 -18.73 28.60 18.43
C ARG A 513 -18.13 29.13 19.75
N PRO A 514 -16.88 28.78 20.12
CA PRO A 514 -16.23 29.32 21.28
C PRO A 514 -16.11 30.85 21.18
N ALA A 515 -16.29 31.56 22.30
CA ALA A 515 -16.02 32.99 22.33
C ALA A 515 -14.51 33.23 22.13
N PRO A 516 -14.09 34.27 21.37
CA PRO A 516 -12.69 34.61 21.22
C PRO A 516 -12.08 34.95 22.59
N GLY A 517 -11.12 34.14 23.04
CA GLY A 517 -10.41 34.37 24.30
C GLY A 517 -9.26 35.37 24.13
N PRO A 518 -8.85 36.10 25.19
CA PRO A 518 -7.64 36.89 25.17
C PRO A 518 -6.41 36.00 24.94
N LEU A 519 -5.40 36.52 24.23
CA LEU A 519 -4.11 35.85 24.07
C LEU A 519 -3.56 35.44 25.45
N PRO A 520 -3.04 34.21 25.65
CA PRO A 520 -2.20 33.94 26.80
C PRO A 520 -1.03 34.91 26.74
N GLN A 521 -0.96 35.85 27.69
CA GLN A 521 0.20 36.70 27.82
C GLN A 521 1.39 35.78 28.08
N SER A 522 2.43 35.87 27.26
CA SER A 522 3.72 35.23 27.57
C SER A 522 4.06 35.59 29.02
N PRO A 523 4.44 34.61 29.88
CA PRO A 523 4.87 34.94 31.22
C PRO A 523 5.98 35.97 31.10
N ALA A 524 5.75 37.15 31.71
CA ALA A 524 6.73 38.22 31.71
C ALA A 524 8.05 37.62 32.19
N MET A 525 9.10 37.71 31.35
CA MET A 525 10.43 37.29 31.77
C MET A 525 10.76 38.03 33.06
N PRO A 526 11.17 37.34 34.15
CA PRO A 526 11.59 38.02 35.35
C PRO A 526 12.74 38.96 34.96
N THR A 527 12.52 40.25 35.19
CA THR A 527 13.54 41.29 34.98
C THR A 527 14.78 40.90 35.76
N MET A 528 15.87 40.55 35.06
CA MET A 528 17.14 40.31 35.71
C MET A 528 17.57 41.58 36.47
N PRO A 529 17.91 41.48 37.76
CA PRO A 529 18.47 42.61 38.47
C PRO A 529 19.83 42.97 37.84
N ALA A 530 20.00 44.24 37.49
CA ALA A 530 21.29 44.77 37.06
C ALA A 530 22.33 44.50 38.14
N ARG A 531 23.39 43.77 37.78
CA ARG A 531 24.53 43.57 38.68
C ARG A 531 25.30 44.90 38.82
N PRO A 532 25.71 45.27 40.06
CA PRO A 532 26.54 46.43 40.32
C PRO A 532 27.96 46.28 39.77
#